data_AF-A0A968YET6-F1
#
_entry.id   AF-A0A968YET6-F1
#
_cell.length_a   1.000
_cell.length_b   1.000
_cell.length_c   1.000
_cell.angle_alpha   90.00
_cell.angle_beta   90.00
_cell.angle_gamma   90.00
#
_symmetry.space_group_name_H-M   'P 1'
#
loop_
_entity.id
_entity.type
_entity.pdbx_description
1 polymer ?
#
loop_
_entity_poly.entity_id
_entity_poly.type
_entity_poly.pdbx_seq_one_letter_code
_entity_poly.pdbx_strand_id
1 'polypeptide(L)'
;DQDSLKYGVEAAGRDLLKELPALTKGQVIISGMCVNTPVLCQVRQRLTAHGGETLDAPSLWQAHFQSHRLRERAAARAPVAGRRQAATVRGISIE
;
A
#
# COMPACT_ATOMS: atom_id res chain seq x y z
N ASP A 1 12.67 -11.33 14.05
CA ASP A 1 13.48 -10.79 15.16
C ASP A 1 13.16 -11.48 16.49
N GLN A 2 13.22 -12.81 16.53
CA GLN A 2 12.96 -13.60 17.75
C GLN A 2 14.21 -13.73 18.61
N ASP A 3 15.38 -13.76 17.97
CA ASP A 3 16.67 -13.82 18.65
C ASP A 3 16.92 -12.57 19.49
N SER A 4 16.54 -11.38 19.03
CA SER A 4 16.64 -10.16 19.84
C SER A 4 15.68 -10.15 21.03
N LEU A 5 14.45 -10.65 20.85
CA LEU A 5 13.46 -10.76 21.93
C LEU A 5 13.85 -11.75 23.03
N LYS A 6 14.56 -12.82 22.67
CA LYS A 6 15.03 -13.87 23.59
C LYS A 6 15.92 -13.34 24.73
N TYR A 7 16.62 -12.23 24.51
CA TYR A 7 17.46 -11.60 25.53
C TYR A 7 16.73 -10.49 26.30
N GLY A 8 15.61 -9.98 25.77
CA GLY A 8 14.87 -8.86 26.37
C GLY A 8 13.67 -9.27 27.25
N VAL A 9 13.26 -10.55 27.22
CA VAL A 9 12.06 -11.01 27.94
C VAL A 9 12.45 -12.07 28.98
N GLU A 10 12.66 -11.64 30.22
CA GLU A 10 12.91 -12.53 31.37
C GLU A 10 11.67 -13.35 31.77
N ALA A 11 10.47 -12.83 31.47
CA ALA A 11 9.19 -13.36 31.95
C ALA A 11 8.49 -14.34 30.98
N ALA A 12 8.90 -14.39 29.70
CA ALA A 12 8.32 -15.29 28.72
C ALA A 12 9.26 -16.49 28.54
N GLY A 13 8.76 -17.69 28.83
CA GLY A 13 9.54 -18.92 28.61
C GLY A 13 10.00 -19.05 27.16
N ARG A 14 11.19 -19.61 26.95
CA ARG A 14 11.77 -19.83 25.60
C ARG A 14 10.86 -20.66 24.69
N ASP A 15 10.03 -21.53 25.25
CA ASP A 15 9.07 -22.31 24.49
C ASP A 15 7.93 -21.45 23.93
N LEU A 16 7.50 -20.39 24.64
CA LEU A 16 6.53 -19.44 24.10
C LEU A 16 7.08 -18.66 22.90
N LEU A 17 8.40 -18.40 22.88
CA LEU A 17 9.05 -17.71 21.76
C LEU A 17 9.05 -18.56 20.47
N LYS A 18 9.09 -19.90 20.60
CA LYS A 18 9.02 -20.82 19.45
C LYS A 18 7.62 -20.83 18.81
N GLU A 19 6.58 -20.50 19.58
CA GLU A 19 5.19 -20.48 19.11
C GLU A 19 4.82 -19.17 18.41
N LEU A 20 5.65 -18.12 18.50
CA LEU A 20 5.39 -16.83 17.85
C LEU A 20 5.11 -16.90 16.33
N PRO A 21 5.78 -17.76 15.52
CA PRO A 21 5.47 -17.91 14.10
C PRO A 21 4.07 -18.49 13.82
N ALA A 22 3.51 -19.24 14.76
CA ALA A 22 2.23 -19.94 14.59
C ALA A 22 1.01 -19.04 14.87
N LEU A 23 1.23 -17.82 15.38
CA LEU A 23 0.15 -16.90 15.72
C LEU A 23 -0.55 -16.37 14.47
N THR A 24 -1.87 -16.51 14.44
CA THR A 24 -2.72 -15.95 13.39
C THR A 24 -3.00 -14.46 13.65
N LYS A 25 -3.53 -13.75 12.65
CA LYS A 25 -3.79 -12.31 12.74
C LYS A 25 -4.66 -11.96 13.95
N GLY A 26 -4.11 -11.13 14.83
CA GLY A 26 -4.79 -10.68 16.04
C GLY A 26 -4.61 -11.60 17.25
N GLN A 27 -3.96 -12.76 17.11
CA GLN A 27 -3.51 -13.53 18.27
C GLN A 27 -2.21 -12.94 18.82
N VAL A 28 -2.14 -12.82 20.15
CA VAL A 28 -0.97 -12.28 20.85
C VAL A 28 -0.71 -13.04 22.15
N ILE A 29 0.57 -13.10 22.52
CA ILE A 29 1.00 -13.54 23.85
C ILE A 29 1.30 -12.29 24.67
N ILE A 30 0.66 -12.17 25.84
CA ILE A 30 0.92 -11.08 26.79
C ILE A 30 1.72 -11.66 27.95
N SER A 31 2.85 -11.05 28.27
CA SER A 31 3.74 -11.45 29.36
C SER A 31 4.41 -10.23 30.02
N GLY A 32 4.88 -10.39 31.26
CA GLY A 32 5.57 -9.35 32.02
C GLY A 32 4.67 -8.69 33.06
N MET A 33 5.07 -7.52 33.57
CA MET A 33 4.46 -6.88 34.76
C MET A 33 2.96 -6.56 34.65
N CYS A 34 2.40 -6.56 33.44
CA CYS A 34 0.96 -6.34 33.24
C CYS A 34 0.10 -7.58 33.53
N VAL A 35 0.70 -8.78 33.66
CA VAL A 35 0.00 -10.05 33.92
C VAL A 35 0.83 -10.99 34.80
N ASN A 36 0.19 -11.65 35.77
CA ASN A 36 0.91 -12.59 36.65
C ASN A 36 1.31 -13.89 35.94
N THR A 37 0.59 -14.27 34.90
CA THR A 37 0.81 -15.49 34.12
C THR A 37 0.72 -15.13 32.64
N PRO A 38 1.66 -15.58 31.80
CA PRO A 38 1.57 -15.36 30.37
C PRO A 38 0.25 -15.92 29.81
N VAL A 39 -0.44 -15.12 29.00
CA VAL A 39 -1.74 -15.50 28.42
C VAL A 39 -1.71 -15.37 26.90
N LEU A 40 -2.37 -16.31 26.23
CA LEU A 40 -2.70 -16.25 24.81
C LEU A 40 -4.09 -15.63 24.65
N CYS A 41 -4.22 -14.57 23.85
CA CYS A 41 -5.50 -13.90 23.65
C CYS A 41 -5.69 -13.35 22.24
N GLN A 42 -6.93 -12.98 21.91
CA GLN A 42 -7.30 -12.33 20.66
C GLN A 42 -7.45 -10.81 20.89
N VAL A 43 -6.69 -10.02 20.15
CA VAL A 43 -6.80 -8.56 20.13
C VAL A 43 -8.13 -8.18 19.47
N ARG A 44 -8.96 -7.43 20.21
CA ARG A 44 -10.21 -6.89 19.70
C ARG A 44 -9.97 -5.94 18.52
N GLN A 45 -10.93 -5.86 17.62
CA GLN A 45 -10.93 -4.81 16.60
C GLN A 45 -10.98 -3.43 17.28
N ARG A 46 -10.17 -2.50 16.77
CA ARG A 46 -10.17 -1.13 17.25
C ARG A 46 -11.44 -0.44 16.75
N LEU A 47 -12.13 0.28 17.65
CA LEU A 47 -13.34 1.03 17.31
C LEU A 47 -13.03 2.40 16.69
N THR A 48 -11.87 2.97 17.02
CA THR A 48 -11.44 4.27 16.53
C THR A 48 -10.60 4.12 15.27
N ALA A 49 -10.91 4.94 14.26
CA ALA A 49 -10.23 4.98 12.97
C ALA A 49 -8.97 5.85 12.99
N HIS A 50 -8.20 5.88 14.09
CA HIS A 50 -6.83 6.41 14.02
C HIS A 50 -6.00 5.39 13.24
N GLY A 51 -6.08 5.48 11.91
CA GLY A 51 -5.32 4.70 10.96
C GLY A 51 -4.06 5.46 10.57
N GLY A 52 -2.98 4.71 10.34
CA GLY A 52 -1.85 5.25 9.60
C GLY A 52 -2.30 5.69 8.21
N GLU A 53 -1.63 6.69 7.65
CA GLU A 53 -1.82 7.20 6.29
C GLU A 53 -1.36 6.19 5.23
N THR A 54 -1.64 4.89 5.40
CA THR A 54 -1.31 3.91 4.38
C THR A 54 -2.23 4.17 3.21
N LEU A 55 -1.65 4.89 2.25
CA LEU A 55 -2.24 5.21 0.98
C LEU A 55 -2.79 3.93 0.35
N ASP A 56 -4.06 3.96 -0.05
CA ASP A 56 -4.65 2.86 -0.82
C ASP A 56 -4.07 2.85 -2.23
N ALA A 57 -2.85 2.35 -2.34
CA ALA A 57 -2.10 2.26 -3.58
C ALA A 57 -2.90 1.52 -4.67
N PRO A 58 -3.54 0.37 -4.40
CA PRO A 58 -4.41 -0.29 -5.39
C PRO A 58 -5.47 0.64 -5.98
N SER A 59 -6.25 1.34 -5.14
CA SER A 59 -7.28 2.25 -5.62
C SER A 59 -6.71 3.43 -6.40
N LEU A 60 -5.56 3.96 -5.97
CA LEU A 60 -4.89 5.04 -6.70
C LEU A 60 -4.34 4.61 -8.05
N TRP A 61 -3.79 3.41 -8.14
CA TRP A 61 -3.33 2.84 -9.41
C TRP A 61 -4.49 2.64 -10.38
N GLN A 62 -5.62 2.12 -9.89
CA GLN A 62 -6.83 2.01 -10.69
C GLN A 62 -7.28 3.39 -11.20
N ALA A 63 -7.33 4.40 -10.34
CA ALA A 63 -7.68 5.78 -10.70
C ALA A 63 -6.68 6.39 -11.72
N HIS A 64 -5.39 6.12 -11.57
CA HIS A 64 -4.35 6.62 -12.47
C HIS A 64 -4.46 6.01 -13.88
N PHE A 65 -4.86 4.74 -13.99
CA PHE A 65 -4.99 4.03 -15.27
C PHE A 65 -6.40 4.05 -15.88
N GLN A 66 -7.30 4.90 -15.39
CA GLN A 66 -8.61 5.09 -16.01
C GLN A 66 -8.48 5.58 -17.46
N SER A 67 -9.34 5.07 -18.34
CA SER A 67 -9.22 5.28 -19.80
C SER A 67 -9.32 6.74 -20.21
N HIS A 68 -10.13 7.56 -19.52
CA HIS A 68 -10.24 9.00 -19.81
C HIS A 68 -8.95 9.74 -19.42
N ARG A 69 -8.36 9.44 -18.26
CA ARG A 69 -7.08 10.01 -17.77
C ARG A 69 -5.91 9.68 -18.69
N LEU A 70 -5.94 8.49 -19.30
CA LEU A 70 -4.96 8.10 -20.32
C LEU A 70 -5.11 8.94 -21.59
N ARG A 71 -6.35 9.14 -22.07
CA ARG A 71 -6.63 9.98 -23.26
C ARG A 71 -6.29 11.44 -23.05
N GLU A 72 -6.64 12.00 -21.89
CA GLU A 72 -6.30 13.38 -21.52
C GLU A 72 -4.79 13.60 -21.49
N ARG A 73 -4.03 12.67 -20.89
CA ARG A 73 -2.56 12.75 -20.88
C ARG A 73 -1.97 12.60 -22.27
N ALA A 74 -2.52 11.72 -23.10
CA ALA A 74 -2.08 11.56 -24.47
C ALA A 74 -2.32 12.84 -25.29
N ALA A 75 -3.49 13.48 -25.11
CA ALA A 75 -3.81 14.76 -25.74
C ALA A 75 -2.92 15.90 -25.23
N ALA A 76 -2.70 15.99 -23.92
CA ALA A 76 -1.84 17.02 -23.31
C ALA A 76 -0.36 16.89 -23.72
N ARG A 77 0.10 15.65 -23.95
CA ARG A 77 1.47 15.38 -24.41
C ARG A 77 1.62 15.44 -25.94
N ALA A 78 0.52 15.52 -26.67
CA ALA A 78 0.57 15.59 -28.13
C ALA A 78 1.22 16.91 -28.56
N PRO A 79 2.16 16.88 -29.52
CA PRO A 79 2.70 18.10 -30.09
C PRO A 79 1.57 18.87 -30.79
N VAL A 80 1.62 20.20 -30.71
CA VAL A 80 0.64 21.05 -31.41
C VAL A 80 0.76 20.75 -32.91
N ALA A 81 -0.34 20.32 -33.52
CA ALA A 81 -0.37 20.03 -34.94
C ALA A 81 0.03 21.30 -35.71
N GLY A 82 1.11 21.21 -36.49
CA GLY A 82 1.53 22.30 -37.37
C GLY A 82 0.42 22.63 -38.37
N ARG A 83 0.27 23.91 -38.70
CA ARG A 83 -0.70 24.37 -39.71
C ARG A 83 -0.39 23.65 -41.03
N ARG A 84 -1.35 22.87 -41.53
CA ARG A 84 -1.22 22.16 -42.83
C ARG A 84 -1.03 23.23 -43.90
N GLN A 85 0.17 23.30 -44.49
CA GLN A 85 0.39 24.16 -45.63
C GLN A 85 -0.41 23.60 -46.81
N ALA A 86 -1.14 24.47 -47.52
CA ALA A 86 -1.93 24.09 -48.68
C ALA A 86 -1.02 23.38 -49.70
N ALA A 87 -1.40 22.18 -50.10
CA ALA A 87 -0.63 21.43 -51.08
C ALA A 87 -0.89 22.06 -52.45
N THR A 88 0.17 22.59 -53.07
CA THR A 88 0.06 23.13 -54.43
C THR A 88 0.22 21.97 -55.41
N VAL A 89 -0.84 21.67 -56.16
CA VAL A 89 -0.79 20.66 -57.24
C VAL A 89 -0.91 21.42 -58.56
N ARG A 90 0.10 21.29 -59.43
CA ARG A 90 0.15 21.90 -60.77
C ARG A 90 -0.07 23.43 -60.77
N GLY A 91 0.49 24.14 -59.79
CA GLY A 91 0.45 25.61 -59.72
C GLY A 91 -0.87 26.19 -59.19
N ILE A 92 -1.81 25.35 -58.76
CA ILE A 92 -3.05 25.77 -58.10
C ILE A 92 -2.99 25.31 -56.64
N SER A 93 -3.10 26.25 -55.71
CA SER A 93 -3.22 25.94 -54.29
C SER A 93 -4.62 25.41 -54.01
N ILE A 94 -4.71 24.20 -53.48
CA ILE A 94 -5.96 23.61 -53.00
C ILE A 94 -5.91 23.68 -51.47
N GLU A 95 -6.87 24.39 -50.87
CA GLU A 95 -7.09 24.38 -49.42
C GLU A 95 -7.62 23.02 -48.95
#